data_AF-A0AAQ1RVQ0-F1
#
_entry.id   AF-A0AAQ1RVQ0-F1
#
_cell.length_a   1.000
_cell.length_b   1.000
_cell.length_c   1.000
_cell.angle_alpha   90.00
_cell.angle_beta   90.00
_cell.angle_gamma   90.00
#
_symmetry.space_group_name_H-M   'P 1'
#
loop_
_entity.id
_entity.type
_entity.pdbx_description
1 polymer ?
#
loop_
_entity_poly.entity_id
_entity_poly.type
_entity_poly.pdbx_seq_one_letter_code
_entity_poly.pdbx_strand_id
1 'polypeptide(L)'
;MPGWGWVLLALVAVAILLFAAVKGLQRLWWGVRHSAVGLAADVIRAAVGQEGELPPEPRSLQNGDSIYGPQIQRDFTGFNISRAKELAEGAVRRACPGGTVRKTVISGYDRRAERRVITFQCGVKDGQRERKFEVDYRYQAPGFGQGETPEVCPRCGGPIPAVHGGNCQFCGARLDSAMEGSWEWAPCREV
;
A
#
# COMPACT_ATOMS: atom_id res chain seq x y z
N MET A 1 -14.11 -43.87 60.63
CA MET A 1 -13.39 -42.63 60.27
C MET A 1 -14.18 -41.90 59.19
N PRO A 2 -15.19 -41.10 59.54
CA PRO A 2 -16.04 -40.42 58.57
C PRO A 2 -15.79 -38.90 58.59
N GLY A 3 -15.71 -38.27 57.42
CA GLY A 3 -15.70 -36.79 57.35
C GLY A 3 -15.11 -36.22 56.06
N TRP A 4 -14.19 -36.95 55.41
CA TRP A 4 -13.47 -36.43 54.24
C TRP A 4 -14.33 -36.30 52.98
N GLY A 5 -15.44 -37.04 52.87
CA GLY A 5 -16.35 -36.95 51.72
C GLY A 5 -16.94 -35.54 51.54
N TRP A 6 -17.32 -34.88 52.63
CA TRP A 6 -17.83 -33.51 52.58
C TRP A 6 -16.73 -32.49 52.27
N VAL A 7 -15.50 -32.74 52.72
CA VAL A 7 -14.34 -31.88 52.42
C VAL A 7 -13.98 -31.96 50.94
N LEU A 8 -13.97 -33.15 50.35
CA LEU A 8 -13.72 -33.33 48.91
C LEU A 8 -14.84 -32.71 48.06
N LEU A 9 -16.11 -32.86 48.45
CA LEU A 9 -17.23 -32.21 47.77
C LEU A 9 -17.15 -30.68 47.87
N ALA A 10 -16.78 -30.14 49.03
CA ALA A 10 -16.58 -28.70 49.20
C ALA A 10 -15.43 -28.17 48.32
N LEU A 11 -14.30 -28.89 48.25
CA LEU A 11 -13.16 -28.50 47.41
C LEU A 11 -13.51 -28.53 45.92
N VAL A 12 -14.26 -29.54 45.45
CA VAL A 12 -14.73 -29.62 44.06
C VAL A 12 -15.70 -28.48 43.74
N ALA A 13 -16.63 -28.16 44.65
CA ALA A 13 -17.55 -27.04 44.47
C ALA A 13 -16.83 -25.69 44.36
N VAL A 14 -15.82 -25.46 45.21
CA VAL A 14 -14.99 -24.25 45.15
C VAL A 14 -14.19 -24.17 43.84
N ALA A 15 -13.59 -25.28 43.39
CA ALA A 15 -12.87 -25.31 42.13
C ALA A 15 -13.77 -25.02 40.92
N ILE A 16 -15.01 -25.53 40.91
CA ILE A 16 -16.00 -25.24 39.86
C ILE A 16 -16.39 -23.77 39.88
N LEU A 17 -16.62 -23.17 41.06
CA LEU A 17 -16.94 -21.74 41.18
C LEU A 17 -15.79 -20.85 40.70
N LEU A 18 -14.55 -21.17 41.05
CA LEU A 18 -13.37 -20.46 40.58
C LEU A 18 -13.22 -20.57 39.06
N PHE A 19 -13.40 -21.77 38.51
CA PHE A 19 -13.35 -21.99 37.06
C PHE A 19 -14.46 -21.23 36.32
N ALA A 20 -15.68 -21.21 36.85
CA ALA A 20 -16.80 -20.46 36.31
C ALA A 20 -16.56 -18.94 36.38
N ALA A 21 -16.00 -18.43 37.48
CA ALA A 21 -15.63 -17.03 37.62
C ALA A 21 -14.54 -16.62 36.63
N VAL A 22 -13.49 -17.43 36.45
CA VAL A 22 -12.42 -17.20 35.47
C VAL A 22 -12.98 -17.21 34.04
N LYS A 23 -13.83 -18.19 33.68
CA LYS A 23 -14.46 -18.20 32.36
C LYS A 23 -15.47 -17.07 32.15
N GLY A 24 -16.16 -16.63 33.21
CA GLY A 24 -17.00 -15.43 33.17
C GLY A 24 -16.19 -14.18 32.86
N LEU A 25 -15.04 -13.99 33.53
CA LEU A 25 -14.11 -12.90 33.24
C LEU A 25 -13.52 -13.00 31.82
N GLN A 26 -13.12 -14.19 31.38
CA GLN A 26 -12.60 -14.41 30.03
C GLN A 26 -13.64 -14.12 28.94
N ARG A 27 -14.91 -14.50 29.15
CA ARG A 27 -16.01 -14.17 28.23
C ARG A 27 -16.26 -12.66 28.19
N LEU A 28 -16.16 -11.96 29.32
CA LEU A 28 -16.27 -10.50 29.35
C LEU A 28 -15.11 -9.83 28.58
N TRP A 29 -13.89 -10.35 28.71
CA TRP A 29 -12.72 -9.84 28.00
C TRP A 29 -12.79 -10.07 26.48
N TRP A 30 -13.41 -11.15 26.01
CA TRP A 30 -13.66 -11.36 24.57
C TRP A 30 -14.60 -10.30 23.98
N GLY A 31 -15.57 -9.79 24.74
CA GLY A 31 -16.42 -8.66 24.32
C GLY A 31 -15.69 -7.31 24.35
N VAL A 32 -14.91 -7.05 25.40
CA VAL A 32 -14.22 -5.76 25.61
C VAL A 32 -13.04 -5.56 24.63
N ARG A 33 -12.46 -6.63 24.08
CA ARG A 33 -11.42 -6.55 23.03
C ARG A 33 -11.91 -5.85 21.75
N HIS A 34 -13.22 -5.81 21.49
CA HIS A 34 -13.79 -5.09 20.35
C HIS A 34 -14.32 -3.69 20.71
N SER A 35 -14.40 -3.32 21.99
CA SER A 35 -15.01 -2.06 22.44
C SER A 35 -14.02 -1.05 23.04
N ALA A 36 -12.84 -1.49 23.49
CA ALA A 36 -11.84 -0.59 24.08
C ALA A 36 -10.91 0.10 23.06
N VAL A 37 -11.00 -0.27 21.77
CA VAL A 37 -10.22 0.36 20.69
C VAL A 37 -10.80 1.72 20.26
N GLY A 38 -12.07 2.02 20.57
CA GLY A 38 -12.70 3.29 20.19
C GLY A 38 -12.12 4.50 20.94
N LEU A 39 -12.02 4.41 22.26
CA LEU A 39 -11.58 5.53 23.12
C LEU A 39 -10.10 5.90 22.92
N ALA A 40 -9.23 4.90 22.70
CA ALA A 40 -7.83 5.17 22.38
C ALA A 40 -7.66 5.68 20.94
N ALA A 41 -8.46 5.18 19.99
CA ALA A 41 -8.45 5.68 18.61
C ALA A 41 -8.94 7.12 18.52
N ASP A 42 -9.94 7.52 19.32
CA ASP A 42 -10.49 8.88 19.28
C ASP A 42 -9.53 9.91 19.91
N VAL A 43 -8.75 9.53 20.93
CA VAL A 43 -7.68 10.39 21.45
C VAL A 43 -6.52 10.52 20.45
N ILE A 44 -6.18 9.44 19.73
CA ILE A 44 -5.19 9.49 18.64
C ILE A 44 -5.70 10.34 17.47
N ARG A 45 -6.98 10.26 17.09
CA ARG A 45 -7.61 11.14 16.07
C ARG A 45 -7.74 12.59 16.53
N ALA A 46 -7.93 12.84 17.82
CA ALA A 46 -7.97 14.20 18.34
C ALA A 46 -6.57 14.85 18.38
N ALA A 47 -5.51 14.06 18.57
CA ALA A 47 -4.12 14.51 18.53
C ALA A 47 -3.55 14.60 17.10
N VAL A 48 -4.01 13.73 16.19
CA VAL A 48 -3.70 13.76 14.75
C VAL A 48 -4.75 14.66 14.09
N GLY A 49 -4.45 15.95 14.06
CA GLY A 49 -5.36 17.04 13.73
C GLY A 49 -6.35 16.79 12.59
N GLN A 50 -7.54 17.39 12.78
CA GLN A 50 -8.45 17.87 11.75
C GLN A 50 -8.61 16.94 10.53
N GLU A 51 -9.63 16.07 10.57
CA GLU A 51 -10.45 15.86 9.38
C GLU A 51 -11.20 17.17 9.10
N GLY A 52 -10.45 18.19 8.66
CA GLY A 52 -11.04 19.36 8.04
C GLY A 52 -11.75 18.86 6.79
N GLU A 53 -13.07 19.07 6.74
CA GLU A 53 -13.96 18.86 5.60
C GLU A 53 -13.19 18.92 4.29
N LEU A 54 -12.81 17.74 3.78
CA LEU A 54 -11.94 17.62 2.61
C LEU A 54 -12.73 18.25 1.45
N PRO A 55 -12.17 19.25 0.73
CA PRO A 55 -12.87 19.88 -0.38
C PRO A 55 -13.42 18.79 -1.30
N PRO A 56 -14.70 18.88 -1.74
CA PRO A 56 -15.35 17.79 -2.44
C PRO A 56 -14.43 17.31 -3.56
N GLU A 57 -14.10 16.02 -3.46
CA GLU A 57 -13.16 15.37 -4.34
C GLU A 57 -13.64 15.59 -5.78
N PRO A 58 -12.75 15.98 -6.71
CA PRO A 58 -13.13 16.12 -8.10
C PRO A 58 -13.77 14.81 -8.58
N ARG A 59 -15.05 14.87 -9.00
CA ARG A 59 -15.93 13.69 -9.23
C ARG A 59 -15.46 12.76 -10.36
N SER A 60 -14.40 13.14 -11.08
CA SER A 60 -13.99 12.53 -12.34
C SER A 60 -12.74 11.65 -12.24
N LEU A 61 -11.98 11.68 -11.14
CA LEU A 61 -10.72 10.94 -11.08
C LEU A 61 -10.94 9.48 -10.66
N GLN A 62 -10.37 8.54 -11.44
CA GLN A 62 -10.33 7.13 -11.04
C GLN A 62 -9.24 6.96 -9.98
N ASN A 63 -9.64 6.77 -8.73
CA ASN A 63 -8.70 6.61 -7.63
C ASN A 63 -8.15 5.16 -7.57
N GLY A 64 -7.07 4.90 -8.30
CA GLY A 64 -6.39 3.60 -8.33
C GLY A 64 -5.27 3.42 -7.30
N ASP A 65 -5.07 4.39 -6.40
CA ASP A 65 -3.94 4.39 -5.45
C ASP A 65 -3.90 3.13 -4.57
N SER A 66 -5.05 2.66 -4.10
CA SER A 66 -5.16 1.47 -3.25
C SER A 66 -4.84 0.16 -3.97
N ILE A 67 -5.00 0.15 -5.30
CA ILE A 67 -4.73 -1.02 -6.14
C ILE A 67 -3.27 -1.02 -6.59
N TYR A 68 -2.82 0.10 -7.16
CA TYR A 68 -1.51 0.19 -7.80
C TYR A 68 -0.39 0.54 -6.83
N GLY A 69 -0.66 1.32 -5.79
CA GLY A 69 0.35 1.70 -4.79
C GLY A 69 1.09 0.50 -4.19
N PRO A 70 0.39 -0.51 -3.64
CA PRO A 70 1.03 -1.71 -3.11
C PRO A 70 1.80 -2.54 -4.15
N GLN A 71 1.37 -2.50 -5.41
CA GLN A 71 2.05 -3.21 -6.51
C GLN A 71 3.35 -2.51 -6.89
N ILE A 72 3.31 -1.18 -7.04
CA ILE A 72 4.48 -0.35 -7.32
C ILE A 72 5.50 -0.47 -6.18
N GLN A 73 5.05 -0.40 -4.92
CA GLN A 73 5.95 -0.52 -3.77
C GLN A 73 6.65 -1.88 -3.69
N ARG A 74 5.97 -2.94 -4.16
CA ARG A 74 6.53 -4.30 -4.23
C ARG A 74 7.53 -4.45 -5.36
N ASP A 75 7.23 -3.86 -6.52
CA ASP A 75 8.09 -3.94 -7.71
C ASP A 75 9.30 -2.99 -7.61
N PHE A 76 9.15 -1.87 -6.90
CA PHE A 76 10.16 -0.83 -6.69
C PHE A 76 10.23 -0.47 -5.20
N THR A 77 10.94 -1.28 -4.43
CA THR A 77 11.16 -1.05 -3.00
C THR A 77 11.88 0.28 -2.79
N GLY A 78 11.26 1.20 -2.04
CA GLY A 78 11.81 2.53 -1.78
C GLY A 78 11.37 3.61 -2.77
N PHE A 79 10.56 3.27 -3.80
CA PHE A 79 9.93 4.28 -4.63
C PHE A 79 9.02 5.18 -3.80
N ASN A 80 9.21 6.50 -3.92
CA ASN A 80 8.42 7.49 -3.20
C ASN A 80 7.27 7.99 -4.07
N ILE A 81 6.09 7.39 -3.88
CA ILE A 81 4.87 7.74 -4.61
C ILE A 81 4.49 9.20 -4.39
N SER A 82 4.60 9.71 -3.16
CA SER A 82 4.27 11.10 -2.83
C SER A 82 5.12 12.07 -3.65
N ARG A 83 6.43 11.81 -3.73
CA ARG A 83 7.34 12.62 -4.53
C ARG A 83 7.03 12.52 -6.03
N ALA A 84 6.70 11.34 -6.52
CA ALA A 84 6.30 11.17 -7.92
C ALA A 84 5.03 11.97 -8.25
N LYS A 85 4.05 12.01 -7.33
CA LYS A 85 2.85 12.85 -7.47
C LYS A 85 3.17 14.33 -7.53
N GLU A 86 4.01 14.85 -6.63
CA GLU A 86 4.45 16.26 -6.66
C GLU A 86 5.12 16.63 -8.00
N LEU A 87 5.92 15.73 -8.54
CA LEU A 87 6.58 15.92 -9.84
C LEU A 87 5.57 15.91 -11.00
N ALA A 88 4.58 15.01 -10.96
CA ALA A 88 3.48 14.98 -11.92
C ALA A 88 2.66 16.28 -11.87
N GLU A 89 2.36 16.79 -10.68
CA GLU A 89 1.70 18.09 -10.49
C GLU A 89 2.52 19.24 -11.07
N GLY A 90 3.85 19.24 -10.85
CA GLY A 90 4.76 20.22 -11.45
C GLY A 90 4.79 20.15 -12.98
N ALA A 91 4.68 18.96 -13.57
CA ALA A 91 4.57 18.78 -15.02
C ALA A 91 3.24 19.35 -15.55
N VAL A 92 2.13 19.05 -14.89
CA VAL A 92 0.80 19.56 -15.27
C VAL A 92 0.69 21.08 -15.07
N ARG A 93 1.28 21.64 -14.01
CA ARG A 93 1.33 23.09 -13.79
C ARG A 93 2.08 23.82 -14.90
N ARG A 94 3.11 23.20 -15.50
CA ARG A 94 3.79 23.73 -16.69
C ARG A 94 2.91 23.64 -17.95
N ALA A 95 2.14 22.56 -18.08
CA ALA A 95 1.22 22.39 -19.21
C ALA A 95 -0.02 23.31 -19.13
N CYS A 96 -0.48 23.65 -17.92
CA CYS A 96 -1.63 24.51 -17.66
C CYS A 96 -1.28 25.57 -16.60
N PRO A 97 -0.57 26.65 -16.97
CA PRO A 97 -0.07 27.65 -16.01
C PRO A 97 -1.15 28.48 -15.30
N GLY A 98 -2.37 28.56 -15.88
CA GLY A 98 -3.52 29.24 -15.25
C GLY A 98 -4.36 28.33 -14.34
N GLY A 99 -4.10 27.03 -14.35
CA GLY A 99 -4.89 26.03 -13.64
C GLY A 99 -4.35 25.70 -12.24
N THR A 100 -5.26 25.48 -11.28
CA THR A 100 -4.93 24.94 -9.96
C THR A 100 -5.13 23.43 -9.95
N VAL A 101 -4.06 22.66 -9.75
CA VAL A 101 -4.16 21.21 -9.58
C VAL A 101 -4.86 20.90 -8.25
N ARG A 102 -5.95 20.12 -8.29
CA ARG A 102 -6.76 19.79 -7.11
C ARG A 102 -6.42 18.43 -6.52
N LYS A 103 -6.27 17.42 -7.38
CA LYS A 103 -6.02 16.03 -6.97
C LYS A 103 -5.18 15.31 -8.01
N THR A 104 -4.26 14.49 -7.51
CA THR A 104 -3.40 13.62 -8.31
C THR A 104 -3.52 12.19 -7.81
N VAL A 105 -3.91 11.29 -8.70
CA VAL A 105 -4.09 9.85 -8.43
C VAL A 105 -3.31 9.01 -9.41
N ILE A 106 -3.00 7.77 -9.03
CA ILE A 106 -2.52 6.76 -9.97
C ILE A 106 -3.75 6.17 -10.67
N SER A 107 -3.86 6.38 -11.98
CA SER A 107 -4.93 5.80 -12.80
C SER A 107 -4.54 4.43 -13.38
N GLY A 108 -3.24 4.17 -13.52
CA GLY A 108 -2.75 2.93 -14.13
C GLY A 108 -1.32 2.57 -13.75
N TYR A 109 -1.00 1.29 -13.87
CA TYR A 109 0.36 0.78 -13.74
C TYR A 109 0.58 -0.40 -14.69
N ASP A 110 1.38 -0.19 -15.74
CA ASP A 110 1.86 -1.26 -16.63
C ASP A 110 3.09 -1.92 -16.02
N ARG A 111 3.01 -3.25 -15.84
CA ARG A 111 4.01 -4.11 -15.18
C ARG A 111 4.79 -4.98 -16.16
N ARG A 112 4.60 -4.80 -17.47
CA ARG A 112 5.29 -5.60 -18.48
C ARG A 112 6.81 -5.37 -18.39
N ALA A 113 7.59 -6.43 -18.64
CA ALA A 113 9.05 -6.39 -18.51
C ALA A 113 9.71 -5.30 -19.38
N GLU A 114 9.13 -5.05 -20.56
CA GLU A 114 9.61 -4.06 -21.55
C GLU A 114 9.01 -2.67 -21.35
N ARG A 115 7.96 -2.56 -20.52
CA ARG A 115 7.18 -1.34 -20.34
C ARG A 115 6.67 -1.26 -18.91
N ARG A 116 7.49 -0.67 -18.05
CA ARG A 116 7.11 -0.34 -16.67
C ARG A 116 6.70 1.14 -16.61
N VAL A 117 5.40 1.40 -16.57
CA VAL A 117 4.85 2.76 -16.67
C VAL A 117 3.80 2.98 -15.60
N ILE A 118 4.01 3.99 -14.76
CA ILE A 118 3.02 4.46 -13.80
C ILE A 118 2.30 5.64 -14.44
N THR A 119 0.99 5.56 -14.55
CA THR A 119 0.18 6.62 -15.15
C THR A 119 -0.52 7.40 -14.04
N PHE A 120 -0.24 8.69 -14.00
CA PHE A 120 -0.83 9.64 -13.06
C PHE A 120 -1.92 10.44 -13.76
N GLN A 121 -3.03 10.64 -13.06
CA GLN A 121 -4.13 11.46 -13.51
C GLN A 121 -4.30 12.64 -12.55
N CYS A 122 -4.26 13.85 -13.10
CA CYS A 122 -4.33 15.10 -12.39
C CYS A 122 -5.61 15.85 -12.78
N GLY A 123 -6.44 16.18 -11.79
CA GLY A 123 -7.59 17.07 -11.97
C GLY A 123 -7.16 18.52 -11.77
N VAL A 124 -7.41 19.37 -12.77
CA VAL A 124 -7.02 20.79 -12.78
C VAL A 124 -8.26 21.66 -12.90
N LYS A 125 -8.37 22.65 -12.02
CA LYS A 125 -9.40 23.69 -12.11
C LYS A 125 -8.80 24.93 -12.77
N ASP A 126 -9.27 25.24 -13.97
CA ASP A 126 -8.86 26.40 -14.77
C ASP A 126 -10.06 27.35 -14.87
N GLY A 127 -10.13 28.31 -13.95
CA GLY A 127 -11.30 29.16 -13.76
C GLY A 127 -12.56 28.37 -13.37
N GLN A 128 -13.55 28.35 -14.27
CA GLN A 128 -14.80 27.59 -14.11
C GLN A 128 -14.74 26.19 -14.74
N ARG A 129 -13.69 25.87 -15.50
CA ARG A 129 -13.55 24.59 -16.21
C ARG A 129 -12.73 23.62 -15.37
N GLU A 130 -13.19 22.38 -15.33
CA GLU A 130 -12.43 21.26 -14.79
C GLU A 130 -11.82 20.48 -15.96
N ARG A 131 -10.50 20.37 -15.98
CA ARG A 131 -9.71 19.69 -17.00
C ARG A 131 -8.97 18.53 -16.35
N LYS A 132 -8.75 17.47 -17.11
CA LYS A 132 -8.05 16.29 -16.64
C LYS A 132 -6.81 16.10 -17.48
N PHE A 133 -5.70 15.86 -16.81
CA PHE A 133 -4.43 15.61 -17.44
C PHE A 133 -3.93 14.23 -17.03
N GLU A 134 -3.27 13.56 -17.96
CA GLU A 134 -2.62 12.29 -17.75
C GLU A 134 -1.13 12.42 -18.04
N VAL A 135 -0.32 11.87 -17.14
CA VAL A 135 1.14 11.94 -17.19
C VAL A 135 1.69 10.55 -16.93
N ASP A 136 2.42 10.02 -17.92
CA ASP A 136 3.09 8.72 -17.78
C ASP A 136 4.49 8.92 -17.18
N TYR A 137 4.82 8.16 -16.14
CA TYR A 137 6.14 8.06 -15.55
C TYR A 137 6.75 6.71 -15.88
N ARG A 138 7.76 6.71 -16.75
CA ARG A 138 8.33 5.51 -17.36
C ARG A 138 9.61 5.15 -16.64
N TYR A 139 9.71 3.90 -16.22
CA TYR A 139 10.96 3.34 -15.70
C TYR A 139 11.82 2.86 -16.88
N GLN A 140 13.02 3.41 -17.00
CA GLN A 140 14.06 2.92 -17.88
C GLN A 140 14.96 2.00 -17.06
N ALA A 141 14.88 0.70 -17.33
CA ALA A 141 15.82 -0.26 -16.73
C ALA A 141 17.26 0.13 -17.11
N PRO A 142 18.25 -0.03 -16.20
CA PRO A 142 19.64 0.07 -16.61
C PRO A 142 19.86 -0.97 -17.70
N GLY A 143 20.54 -0.56 -18.78
CA GLY A 143 21.09 -1.57 -19.68
C GLY A 143 22.00 -2.48 -18.86
N PHE A 144 21.91 -3.80 -19.05
CA PHE A 144 22.91 -4.70 -18.50
C PHE A 144 24.30 -4.26 -18.95
N GLY A 145 25.11 -3.78 -18.01
CA GLY A 145 26.55 -3.92 -18.12
C GLY A 145 26.88 -5.41 -18.14
N GLN A 146 27.78 -5.83 -19.04
CA GLN A 146 28.26 -7.20 -19.10
C GLN A 146 28.96 -7.56 -17.76
N GLY A 147 28.38 -8.42 -16.90
CA GLY A 147 29.20 -9.13 -15.90
C GLY A 147 28.60 -9.64 -14.59
N GLU A 148 27.52 -9.09 -14.03
CA GLU A 148 27.02 -9.52 -12.71
C GLU A 148 25.61 -10.13 -12.80
N THR A 149 25.51 -11.44 -12.55
CA THR A 149 24.23 -12.16 -12.45
C THR A 149 23.79 -12.22 -10.99
N PRO A 150 22.58 -11.73 -10.62
CA PRO A 150 22.05 -11.88 -9.27
C PRO A 150 21.94 -13.37 -8.88
N GLU A 151 22.33 -13.74 -7.64
CA GLU A 151 22.24 -15.12 -7.13
C GLU A 151 20.83 -15.50 -6.64
N VAL A 152 19.98 -14.50 -6.39
CA VAL A 152 18.62 -14.65 -5.85
C VAL A 152 17.63 -13.82 -6.67
N CYS A 153 16.48 -14.39 -7.02
CA CYS A 153 15.45 -13.72 -7.80
C CYS A 153 14.79 -12.58 -6.99
N PRO A 154 14.79 -11.32 -7.47
CA PRO A 154 14.23 -10.18 -6.75
C PRO A 154 12.70 -10.23 -6.64
N ARG A 155 12.02 -11.11 -7.39
CA ARG A 155 10.57 -11.25 -7.39
C ARG A 155 10.05 -12.30 -6.40
N CYS A 156 10.79 -13.38 -6.14
CA CYS A 156 10.30 -14.48 -5.30
C CYS A 156 11.31 -15.01 -4.27
N GLY A 157 12.56 -14.53 -4.27
CA GLY A 157 13.59 -15.02 -3.35
C GLY A 157 14.13 -16.42 -3.69
N GLY A 158 13.72 -17.01 -4.81
CA GLY A 158 14.25 -18.29 -5.26
C GLY A 158 15.73 -18.17 -5.68
N PRO A 159 16.58 -19.17 -5.42
CA PRO A 159 17.96 -19.20 -5.91
C PRO A 159 17.96 -19.14 -7.44
N ILE A 160 18.99 -18.60 -8.09
CA ILE A 160 19.08 -18.56 -9.56
C ILE A 160 20.08 -19.63 -10.02
N PRO A 161 19.72 -20.92 -10.10
CA PRO A 161 20.57 -21.91 -10.73
C PRO A 161 20.41 -21.74 -12.24
N ALA A 162 21.52 -21.40 -12.93
CA ALA A 162 21.66 -21.36 -14.38
C ALA A 162 20.42 -20.86 -15.16
N VAL A 163 20.42 -19.56 -15.45
CA VAL A 163 19.40 -18.83 -16.22
C VAL A 163 19.04 -19.58 -17.52
N HIS A 164 17.83 -20.14 -17.60
CA HIS A 164 17.28 -20.67 -18.86
C HIS A 164 16.52 -19.54 -19.58
N GLY A 165 17.18 -18.89 -20.54
CA GLY A 165 16.53 -17.91 -21.42
C GLY A 165 16.08 -16.59 -20.76
N GLY A 166 16.73 -16.15 -19.68
CA GLY A 166 16.45 -14.87 -19.00
C GLY A 166 15.34 -14.93 -17.94
N ASN A 167 14.64 -16.05 -17.77
CA ASN A 167 13.50 -16.15 -16.87
C ASN A 167 13.83 -16.97 -15.60
N CYS A 168 13.32 -16.51 -14.47
CA CYS A 168 13.35 -17.22 -13.20
C CYS A 168 12.47 -18.46 -13.30
N GLN A 169 13.08 -19.63 -13.13
CA GLN A 169 12.40 -20.92 -13.17
C GLN A 169 11.33 -21.12 -12.07
N PHE A 170 11.35 -20.33 -11.00
CA PHE A 170 10.42 -20.50 -9.87
C PHE A 170 9.13 -19.70 -10.02
N CYS A 171 9.24 -18.42 -10.40
CA CYS A 171 8.08 -17.53 -10.52
C CYS A 171 7.87 -16.97 -11.93
N GLY A 172 8.69 -17.39 -12.89
CA GLY A 172 8.66 -16.92 -14.28
C GLY A 172 9.16 -15.49 -14.48
N ALA A 173 9.72 -14.84 -13.44
CA ALA A 173 10.20 -13.47 -13.53
C ALA A 173 11.40 -13.34 -14.46
N ARG A 174 11.34 -12.45 -15.43
CA ARG A 174 12.51 -12.11 -16.24
C ARG A 174 13.57 -11.42 -15.36
N LEU A 175 14.77 -11.96 -15.29
CA LEU A 175 15.87 -11.58 -14.36
C LEU A 175 16.77 -10.47 -14.95
N ASP A 176 16.21 -9.79 -15.93
CA ASP A 176 16.89 -8.90 -16.84
C ASP A 176 17.07 -7.48 -16.24
N SER A 177 18.03 -7.20 -15.33
CA SER A 177 18.48 -5.83 -14.97
C SER A 177 17.41 -4.87 -14.45
N ALA A 178 16.88 -5.11 -13.25
CA ALA A 178 15.65 -4.42 -12.82
C ALA A 178 15.79 -3.37 -11.70
N MET A 179 17.01 -3.03 -11.24
CA MET A 179 17.15 -2.29 -9.96
C MET A 179 17.96 -0.97 -10.02
N GLU A 180 18.67 -0.68 -11.11
CA GLU A 180 19.51 0.54 -11.26
C GLU A 180 18.98 1.47 -12.37
N GLY A 181 17.65 1.65 -12.42
CA GLY A 181 17.00 2.32 -13.56
C GLY A 181 16.74 3.80 -13.31
N SER A 182 16.68 4.57 -14.40
CA SER A 182 16.26 5.97 -14.35
C SER A 182 14.75 6.07 -14.59
N TRP A 183 14.14 7.17 -14.15
CA TRP A 183 12.73 7.42 -14.40
C TRP A 183 12.57 8.66 -15.28
N GLU A 184 11.76 8.55 -16.33
CA GLU A 184 11.52 9.61 -17.30
C GLU A 184 10.02 9.95 -17.40
N TRP A 185 9.71 11.24 -17.46
CA TRP A 185 8.36 11.74 -17.66
C TRP A 185 8.01 11.81 -19.14
N ALA A 186 6.90 11.20 -19.53
CA ALA A 186 6.32 11.46 -20.83
C ALA A 186 5.64 12.84 -20.88
N PRO A 187 5.42 13.41 -22.08
CA PRO A 187 4.64 14.64 -22.23
C PRO A 187 3.25 14.50 -21.60
N CYS A 188 2.81 15.56 -20.91
CA CYS A 188 1.46 15.62 -20.35
C CYS A 188 0.42 15.63 -21.47
N ARG A 189 -0.65 14.85 -21.33
CA ARG A 189 -1.78 14.80 -22.26
C ARG A 189 -3.06 15.25 -21.55
N GLU A 190 -3.91 16.00 -22.22
CA GLU A 190 -5.26 16.29 -21.74
C GLU A 190 -6.20 15.17 -22.18
N VAL A 191 -7.11 14.75 -21.30
CA VAL A 191 -8.05 13.62 -21.46
C VAL A 191 -9.45 13.94 -20.98
#